data_AF-A0A1B0BBM2-F1
#
_entry.id   AF-A0A1B0BBM2-F1
#
_cell.length_a   1.000
_cell.length_b   1.000
_cell.length_c   1.000
_cell.angle_alpha   90.00
_cell.angle_beta   90.00
_cell.angle_gamma   90.00
#
_symmetry.space_group_name_H-M   'P 1'
#
loop_
_entity.id
_entity.type
_entity.pdbx_description
1 polymer ?
#
loop_
_entity_poly.entity_id
_entity_poly.type
_entity_poly.pdbx_seq_one_letter_code
_entity_poly.pdbx_strand_id
1 'polypeptide(L)'
;MSSKMSNNNNVMLEFSTGRFSIALMDYDYGLLRPGQWLNDEVMEVFGKWLQDSLPPKLRERVYMFSPFLFTQLNEDQPHWSSILTPSGE
;
A
#
# COMPACT_ATOMS: atom_id res chain seq x y z
N MET A 1 -25.71 -27.67 -2.39
CA MET A 1 -24.45 -27.76 -1.63
C MET A 1 -23.78 -26.41 -1.69
N SER A 2 -23.93 -25.57 -0.65
CA SER A 2 -23.21 -24.29 -0.57
C SER A 2 -21.74 -24.57 -0.33
N SER A 3 -20.89 -24.24 -1.30
CA SER A 3 -19.45 -24.19 -1.11
C SER A 3 -19.16 -23.07 -0.11
N LYS A 4 -18.79 -23.43 1.11
CA LYS A 4 -18.22 -22.47 2.07
C LYS A 4 -16.90 -21.99 1.46
N MET A 5 -16.88 -20.75 0.97
CA MET A 5 -15.63 -20.05 0.71
C MET A 5 -14.82 -20.09 2.02
N SER A 6 -13.71 -20.83 2.01
CA SER A 6 -12.75 -20.83 3.11
C SER A 6 -12.19 -19.42 3.19
N ASN A 7 -12.61 -18.67 4.20
CA ASN A 7 -12.05 -17.36 4.49
C ASN A 7 -10.66 -17.60 5.10
N ASN A 8 -9.68 -17.82 4.23
CA ASN A 8 -8.29 -18.10 4.61
C ASN A 8 -7.62 -16.81 5.09
N ASN A 9 -7.95 -16.36 6.29
CA ASN A 9 -7.30 -15.21 6.94
C ASN A 9 -6.03 -15.67 7.68
N ASN A 10 -5.15 -16.42 7.02
CA ASN A 10 -3.87 -16.79 7.60
C ASN A 10 -2.84 -15.69 7.32
N VAL A 11 -2.24 -15.16 8.38
CA VAL A 11 -1.07 -14.27 8.27
C VAL A 11 0.11 -15.10 7.76
N MET A 12 0.67 -14.72 6.63
CA MET A 12 1.84 -15.37 6.01
C MET A 12 3.15 -14.71 6.42
N LEU A 13 3.14 -13.38 6.57
CA LEU A 13 4.32 -12.64 6.97
C LEU A 13 3.90 -11.45 7.83
N GLU A 14 4.54 -11.28 8.97
CA GLU A 14 4.41 -10.09 9.81
C GLU A 14 5.74 -9.33 9.79
N PHE A 15 5.68 -8.04 9.46
CA PHE A 15 6.83 -7.16 9.45
C PHE A 15 6.60 -6.02 10.45
N SER A 16 7.50 -5.89 11.42
CA SER A 16 7.44 -4.82 12.41
C SER A 16 8.76 -4.06 12.49
N THR A 17 8.68 -2.74 12.46
CA THR A 17 9.82 -1.83 12.61
C THR A 17 9.42 -0.62 13.44
N GLY A 18 10.01 -0.48 14.63
CA GLY A 18 9.66 0.57 15.59
C GLY A 18 8.17 0.54 15.98
N ARG A 19 7.41 1.56 15.55
CA ARG A 19 5.95 1.68 15.80
C ARG A 19 5.08 1.16 14.65
N PHE A 20 5.70 0.75 13.55
CA PHE A 20 4.99 0.25 12.37
C PHE A 20 4.91 -1.27 12.45
N SER A 21 3.71 -1.82 12.25
CA SER A 21 3.48 -3.26 12.05
C SER A 21 2.54 -3.44 10.87
N ILE A 22 2.90 -4.34 9.97
CA ILE A 22 2.11 -4.72 8.80
C ILE A 22 2.15 -6.24 8.64
N ALA A 23 1.01 -6.82 8.25
CA ALA A 23 0.88 -8.24 8.02
C ALA A 23 0.46 -8.48 6.57
N LEU A 24 1.16 -9.38 5.89
CA LEU A 24 0.72 -9.96 4.63
C LEU A 24 -0.07 -11.23 4.94
N MET A 25 -1.27 -11.29 4.40
CA MET A 25 -2.15 -12.44 4.44
C MET A 25 -1.84 -13.39 3.28
N ASP A 26 -2.43 -14.58 3.31
CA ASP A 26 -2.33 -15.57 2.23
C ASP A 26 -2.72 -14.99 0.85
N TYR A 27 -3.74 -14.14 0.80
CA TYR A 27 -4.17 -13.52 -0.45
C TYR A 27 -3.11 -12.54 -1.00
N ASP A 28 -2.48 -11.72 -0.14
CA ASP A 28 -1.41 -10.80 -0.53
C ASP A 28 -0.20 -11.58 -1.07
N TYR A 29 0.17 -12.64 -0.35
CA TYR A 29 1.30 -13.49 -0.73
C TYR A 29 1.06 -14.20 -2.07
N GLY A 30 -0.19 -14.55 -2.36
CA GLY A 30 -0.62 -15.11 -3.64
C GLY A 30 -0.32 -14.20 -4.84
N LEU A 31 -0.26 -12.88 -4.65
CA LEU A 31 0.03 -11.90 -5.69
C LEU A 31 1.51 -11.83 -6.10
N LEU A 32 2.41 -12.48 -5.36
CA LEU A 32 3.83 -12.59 -5.75
C LEU A 32 4.06 -13.52 -6.95
N ARG A 33 3.02 -14.23 -7.42
CA ARG A 33 3.11 -15.13 -8.57
C ARG A 33 3.33 -14.34 -9.86
N PRO A 34 4.09 -14.89 -10.83
CA PRO A 34 4.30 -14.24 -12.12
C PRO A 34 3.00 -13.85 -12.83
N GLY A 35 2.97 -12.64 -13.39
CA GLY A 35 1.83 -12.12 -14.14
C GLY A 35 0.69 -11.54 -13.30
N GLN A 36 0.85 -11.48 -11.97
CA GLN A 36 -0.08 -10.79 -11.07
C GLN A 36 0.39 -9.35 -10.81
N TRP A 37 -0.56 -8.46 -10.54
CA TRP A 37 -0.27 -7.13 -10.00
C TRP A 37 -0.07 -7.23 -8.49
N LEU A 38 0.96 -6.58 -7.99
CA LEU A 38 1.16 -6.41 -6.55
C LEU A 38 0.15 -5.41 -6.02
N ASN A 39 -0.42 -5.69 -4.85
CA ASN A 39 -1.24 -4.73 -4.13
C ASN A 39 -0.41 -3.82 -3.24
N ASP A 40 -1.08 -2.83 -2.66
CA ASP A 40 -0.48 -1.80 -1.84
C ASP A 40 0.19 -2.38 -0.58
N GLU A 41 -0.39 -3.42 0.02
CA GLU A 41 0.16 -4.11 1.20
C GLU A 41 1.53 -4.73 0.91
N VAL A 42 1.66 -5.47 -0.21
CA VAL A 42 2.95 -6.05 -0.63
C VAL A 42 3.98 -4.96 -0.92
N MET A 43 3.57 -3.89 -1.60
CA MET A 43 4.45 -2.76 -1.91
C MET A 43 4.92 -2.05 -0.65
N GLU A 44 4.05 -1.85 0.34
CA GLU A 44 4.38 -1.22 1.61
C GLU A 44 5.36 -2.05 2.43
N VAL A 45 5.14 -3.36 2.57
CA VAL A 45 6.06 -4.27 3.28
C VAL A 45 7.44 -4.26 2.62
N PHE A 46 7.48 -4.42 1.29
CA PHE A 46 8.75 -4.44 0.55
C PHE A 46 9.51 -3.12 0.70
N GLY A 47 8.80 -2.00 0.62
CA GLY A 47 9.37 -0.68 0.78
C GLY A 47 10.02 -0.46 2.15
N LYS A 48 9.35 -0.89 3.22
CA LYS A 48 9.90 -0.79 4.58
C LYS A 48 11.07 -1.74 4.80
N TRP A 49 10.99 -2.98 4.32
CA TRP A 49 12.11 -3.90 4.36
C TRP A 49 13.34 -3.35 3.63
N LEU A 50 13.14 -2.71 2.47
CA LEU A 50 14.22 -2.09 1.71
C LEU A 50 14.85 -0.93 2.49
N GLN A 51 14.05 -0.06 3.10
CA GLN A 51 14.53 1.06 3.92
C GLN A 51 15.34 0.57 5.13
N ASP A 52 14.90 -0.49 5.80
CA ASP A 52 15.60 -1.06 6.96
C ASP A 52 16.91 -1.75 6.59
N SER A 53 16.99 -2.26 5.36
CA SER A 53 18.20 -2.87 4.78
C SER A 53 19.25 -1.85 4.34
N LEU A 54 18.93 -0.55 4.34
CA LEU A 54 19.89 0.50 3.98
C LEU A 54 20.97 0.68 5.06
N PRO A 55 22.20 1.06 4.66
CA PRO A 55 23.23 1.49 5.61
C PRO A 55 22.71 2.62 6.53
N PRO A 56 23.09 2.66 7.81
CA PRO A 56 22.53 3.61 8.78
C PRO A 56 22.53 5.08 8.31
N LYS A 57 23.64 5.53 7.72
CA LYS A 57 23.79 6.89 7.19
C LYS A 57 22.82 7.23 6.06
N LEU A 58 22.40 6.23 5.28
CA LEU A 58 21.42 6.39 4.20
C LEU A 58 20.00 6.26 4.74
N ARG A 59 19.76 5.32 5.64
CA ARG A 59 18.45 5.12 6.28
C ARG A 59 17.94 6.38 6.98
N GLU A 60 18.82 7.15 7.62
CA GLU A 60 18.48 8.43 8.26
C GLU A 60 18.15 9.56 7.28
N ARG A 61 18.51 9.40 5.99
CA ARG A 61 18.33 10.43 4.95
C ARG A 61 17.23 10.10 3.95
N VAL A 62 16.69 8.90 4.00
CA VAL A 62 15.68 8.40 3.07
C VAL A 62 14.40 8.18 3.85
N TYR A 63 13.30 8.74 3.34
CA TYR A 63 11.96 8.47 3.83
C TYR A 63 11.15 7.80 2.72
N MET A 64 10.55 6.65 3.03
CA MET A 64 9.63 5.98 2.11
C MET A 64 8.19 6.19 2.56
N PHE A 65 7.45 6.90 1.73
CA PHE A 65 6.02 7.13 1.92
C PHE A 65 5.21 5.86 1.64
N SER A 66 4.09 5.73 2.35
CA SER A 66 3.13 4.66 2.10
C SER A 66 2.48 4.84 0.72
N PRO A 67 2.21 3.75 -0.04
CA PRO A 67 1.55 3.84 -1.34
C PRO A 67 0.19 4.55 -1.28
N PHE A 68 -0.50 4.48 -0.14
CA PHE A 68 -1.78 5.15 0.08
C PHE A 68 -1.71 6.68 0.13
N LEU A 69 -0.53 7.26 0.45
CA LEU A 69 -0.41 8.71 0.65
C LEU A 69 -0.75 9.48 -0.63
N PHE A 70 -0.28 9.01 -1.78
CA PHE A 70 -0.51 9.72 -3.04
C PHE A 70 -1.99 9.72 -3.44
N THR A 71 -2.69 8.59 -3.19
CA THR A 71 -4.13 8.48 -3.41
C THR A 71 -4.87 9.50 -2.55
N GLN A 72 -4.55 9.59 -1.26
CA GLN A 72 -5.15 10.57 -0.34
C GLN A 72 -4.90 12.02 -0.77
N LEU A 73 -3.67 12.34 -1.16
CA LEU A 73 -3.31 13.69 -1.62
C LEU A 73 -4.07 14.12 -2.89
N ASN A 74 -4.47 13.16 -3.74
CA ASN A 74 -5.23 13.46 -4.95
C ASN A 74 -6.74 13.49 -4.72
N GLU A 75 -7.25 12.73 -3.76
CA GLU A 75 -8.66 12.82 -3.35
C GLU A 75 -9.00 14.21 -2.77
N ASP A 76 -8.04 14.86 -2.13
CA ASP A 76 -8.18 16.22 -1.58
C ASP A 76 -8.04 17.34 -2.61
N GLN A 77 -7.82 17.05 -3.90
CA GLN A 77 -7.84 18.11 -4.92
C GLN A 77 -9.26 18.58 -5.22
N PRO A 78 -9.53 19.90 -5.23
CA PRO A 78 -10.80 20.40 -5.72
C PRO A 78 -10.99 19.94 -7.16
N HIS A 79 -12.10 19.23 -7.41
CA HIS A 79 -12.47 18.76 -8.72
C HIS A 79 -12.59 19.99 -9.65
N TRP A 80 -11.58 20.27 -10.48
CA TRP A 80 -11.50 21.48 -11.33
C TRP A 80 -12.72 21.70 -12.23
N SER A 81 -13.58 20.68 -12.38
CA SER A 81 -14.86 20.78 -13.08
C SER A 81 -15.88 21.73 -12.42
N SER A 82 -15.70 22.10 -11.14
CA SER A 82 -16.60 23.07 -10.47
C SER A 82 -16.18 24.53 -10.66
N ILE A 83 -15.00 24.80 -11.23
CA ILE A 83 -14.46 26.15 -11.46
C ILE A 83 -14.68 26.62 -12.91
N LEU A 84 -15.04 25.72 -13.82
CA LEU A 84 -15.17 26.00 -15.26
C LEU A 84 -16.62 26.02 -15.79
N THR A 85 -17.65 25.98 -14.94
CA THR A 85 -18.99 26.37 -15.42
C THR A 85 -19.01 27.88 -15.62
N PRO A 86 -19.17 28.40 -16.85
CA PRO A 86 -19.53 29.78 -17.01
C PRO A 86 -20.88 29.98 -16.34
N SER A 87 -21.00 31.01 -15.52
CA SER A 87 -22.27 31.54 -15.06
C SER A 87 -23.05 32.03 -16.30
N GLY A 88 -23.72 31.10 -16.98
CA GLY A 88 -24.52 31.37 -18.16
C GLY A 88 -25.90 31.88 -17.76
N GLU A 89 -26.08 33.17 -18.03
CA GLU A 89 -27.30 33.90 -18.46
C GLU A 89 -28.59 33.81 -17.64
#